data_AF-D5H2T2-F1
#
_entry.id   AF-D5H2T2-F1
#
_cell.length_a   1.000
_cell.length_b   1.000
_cell.length_c   1.000
_cell.angle_alpha   90.00
_cell.angle_beta   90.00
_cell.angle_gamma   90.00
#
_symmetry.space_group_name_H-M   'P 1'
#
loop_
_entity.id
_entity.type
_entity.pdbx_description
1 polymer ?
#
loop_
_entity_poly.entity_id
_entity_poly.type
_entity_poly.pdbx_seq_one_letter_code
_entity_poly.pdbx_strand_id
1 'polypeptide(L)'
;MGLHGTQLIGVLAILFMIVSTYLSSRGITGIKIMSSIGGWFMIVMNAVFILASLTVLIMNHGQLAQPITGWQSFIISPNKSFQTPITIISFVVYAVFAYGGMETVGGVIDSMKHPEKDFPKGLIIGSLFTIISYVLMIFMTGFSVNYQKDILAANANTRNITYTVYDTLGKAFGTALHLDPNTSLLIGKFFTRAIALSGLMGMTGAFFVLLYSPIKSFIMGSDPRLRLN
;
A
#
# COMPACT_ATOMS: atom_id res chain seq x y z
N MET A 1 1.73 24.98 -21.63
CA MET A 1 3.02 24.31 -21.33
C MET A 1 2.99 22.95 -22.03
N GLY A 2 3.72 22.80 -23.14
CA GLY A 2 3.68 21.62 -24.03
C GLY A 2 4.59 20.47 -23.60
N LEU A 3 4.59 20.12 -22.32
CA LEU A 3 5.35 18.97 -21.81
C LEU A 3 4.57 17.68 -22.06
N HIS A 4 5.16 16.70 -22.73
CA HIS A 4 4.59 15.35 -22.85
C HIS A 4 4.56 14.67 -21.46
N GLY A 5 3.63 13.72 -21.25
CA GLY A 5 3.36 13.13 -19.94
C GLY A 5 4.60 12.58 -19.21
N THR A 6 5.56 11.98 -19.93
CA THR A 6 6.82 11.48 -19.34
C THR A 6 7.75 12.60 -18.89
N GLN A 7 7.86 13.68 -19.65
CA GLN A 7 8.69 14.84 -19.31
C GLN A 7 8.14 15.56 -18.08
N LEU A 8 6.81 15.68 -17.97
CA LEU A 8 6.17 16.27 -16.80
C LEU A 8 6.45 15.44 -15.54
N ILE A 9 6.33 14.11 -15.61
CA ILE A 9 6.66 13.21 -14.50
C ILE A 9 8.14 13.37 -14.10
N GLY A 10 9.05 13.46 -15.08
CA GLY A 10 10.47 13.67 -14.83
C GLY A 10 10.76 14.98 -14.08
N VAL A 11 10.16 16.09 -14.51
CA VAL A 11 10.30 17.39 -13.83
C VAL A 11 9.75 17.34 -12.40
N LEU A 12 8.57 16.73 -12.21
CA LEU A 12 7.98 16.55 -10.88
C LEU A 12 8.86 15.68 -9.97
N ALA A 13 9.48 14.64 -10.51
CA ALA A 13 10.42 13.79 -9.77
C ALA A 13 11.67 14.57 -9.33
N ILE A 14 12.24 15.42 -10.20
CA ILE A 14 13.38 16.28 -9.85
C ILE A 14 12.99 17.25 -8.73
N LEU A 15 11.84 17.92 -8.86
CA LEU A 15 11.34 18.83 -7.83
C LEU A 15 11.10 18.10 -6.50
N PHE A 16 10.50 16.91 -6.55
CA PHE A 16 10.28 16.07 -5.37
C PHE A 16 11.60 15.69 -4.69
N MET A 17 12.63 15.32 -5.46
CA MET A 17 13.96 15.01 -4.92
C MET A 17 14.58 16.23 -4.23
N ILE A 18 14.55 17.41 -4.85
CA ILE A 18 15.09 18.65 -4.25
C ILE A 18 14.38 18.97 -2.93
N VAL A 19 13.05 18.94 -2.91
CA VAL A 19 12.25 19.20 -1.71
C VAL A 19 12.54 18.16 -0.63
N SER A 20 12.65 16.89 -1.00
CA SER A 20 12.90 15.82 -0.06
C SER A 20 14.31 15.89 0.54
N THR A 21 15.32 16.18 -0.26
CA THR A 21 16.69 16.40 0.24
C THR A 21 16.74 17.57 1.21
N TYR A 22 16.07 18.68 0.87
CA TYR A 22 16.00 19.85 1.74
C TYR A 22 15.32 19.54 3.08
N LEU A 23 14.16 18.85 3.05
CA LEU A 23 13.45 18.48 4.28
C LEU A 23 14.22 17.47 5.12
N SER A 24 14.85 16.46 4.52
CA SER A 24 15.70 15.50 5.21
C SER A 24 16.92 16.16 5.88
N SER A 25 17.44 17.25 5.31
CA SER A 25 18.53 18.02 5.93
C SER A 25 18.14 18.77 7.21
N ARG A 26 16.84 18.99 7.46
CA ARG A 26 16.34 19.68 8.66
C ARG A 26 16.08 18.75 9.86
N GLY A 27 16.56 17.51 9.80
CA GLY A 27 16.54 16.56 10.92
C GLY A 27 15.26 15.74 11.07
N ILE A 28 15.18 14.98 12.17
CA ILE A 28 14.22 13.88 12.34
C ILE A 28 12.75 14.32 12.42
N THR A 29 12.48 15.56 12.81
CA THR A 29 11.11 16.09 12.95
C THR A 29 10.37 16.10 11.61
N GLY A 30 11.03 16.51 10.51
CA GLY A 30 10.43 16.51 9.18
C GLY A 30 10.09 15.10 8.69
N ILE A 31 11.00 14.16 8.93
CA ILE A 31 10.82 12.74 8.60
C ILE A 31 9.63 12.15 9.35
N LYS A 32 9.50 12.44 10.64
CA LYS A 32 8.38 11.95 11.47
C LYS A 32 7.03 12.43 10.94
N ILE A 33 6.92 13.71 10.58
CA ILE A 33 5.68 14.29 10.05
C ILE A 33 5.32 13.62 8.72
N MET A 34 6.26 13.56 7.77
CA MET A 34 6.00 12.98 6.45
C MET A 34 5.69 11.48 6.51
N SER A 35 6.43 10.74 7.33
CA SER A 35 6.17 9.32 7.59
C SER A 35 4.80 9.10 8.22
N SER A 36 4.41 9.93 9.20
CA SER A 36 3.11 9.83 9.85
C SER A 36 1.95 10.12 8.90
N ILE A 37 2.07 11.14 8.04
CA ILE A 37 1.05 11.46 7.02
C ILE A 37 0.89 10.25 6.08
N GLY A 38 1.98 9.71 5.55
CA GLY A 38 1.94 8.54 4.68
C GLY A 38 1.28 7.32 5.33
N GLY A 39 1.62 7.05 6.60
CA GLY A 39 1.01 5.98 7.38
C GLY A 39 -0.50 6.17 7.59
N TRP A 40 -0.95 7.38 7.91
CA TRP A 40 -2.37 7.69 8.08
C TRP A 40 -3.17 7.48 6.79
N PHE A 41 -2.66 7.93 5.64
CA PHE A 41 -3.31 7.70 4.35
C PHE A 41 -3.49 6.22 4.04
N MET A 42 -2.49 5.39 4.36
CA MET A 42 -2.57 3.93 4.18
C MET A 42 -3.60 3.29 5.12
N ILE A 43 -3.57 3.65 6.41
CA ILE A 43 -4.51 3.12 7.40
C ILE A 43 -5.96 3.49 7.04
N VAL A 44 -6.20 4.75 6.67
CA VAL A 44 -7.53 5.22 6.27
C VAL A 44 -8.02 4.47 5.04
N MET A 45 -7.18 4.30 4.02
CA MET A 45 -7.58 3.56 2.82
C MET A 45 -7.84 2.08 3.09
N ASN A 46 -7.07 1.44 3.98
CA ASN A 46 -7.36 0.07 4.41
C ASN A 46 -8.73 -0.01 5.10
N ALA A 47 -9.04 0.94 5.99
CA ALA A 47 -10.35 1.00 6.64
C ALA A 47 -11.48 1.22 5.62
N VAL A 48 -11.32 2.14 4.66
CA VAL A 48 -12.27 2.37 3.57
C VAL A 48 -12.51 1.09 2.76
N PHE A 49 -11.44 0.37 2.41
CA PHE A 49 -11.55 -0.88 1.66
C PHE A 49 -12.34 -1.94 2.44
N ILE A 50 -12.01 -2.15 3.72
CA ILE A 50 -12.67 -3.14 4.58
C ILE A 50 -14.14 -2.79 4.74
N LEU A 51 -14.46 -1.54 5.09
CA LEU A 51 -15.84 -1.10 5.29
C LEU A 51 -16.67 -1.20 4.00
N ALA A 52 -16.14 -0.73 2.86
CA ALA A 52 -16.84 -0.82 1.59
C ALA A 52 -17.07 -2.29 1.17
N SER A 53 -16.07 -3.16 1.38
CA SER A 53 -16.20 -4.59 1.06
C SER A 53 -17.26 -5.28 1.93
N LEU A 54 -17.32 -4.94 3.23
CA LEU A 54 -18.37 -5.44 4.13
C LEU A 54 -19.76 -4.93 3.72
N THR A 55 -19.89 -3.65 3.36
CA THR A 55 -21.15 -3.10 2.85
C THR A 55 -21.61 -3.85 1.61
N VAL A 56 -20.71 -4.07 0.63
CA VAL A 56 -21.03 -4.85 -0.58
C VAL A 56 -21.51 -6.25 -0.22
N LEU A 57 -20.82 -6.95 0.68
CA LEU A 57 -21.20 -8.31 1.08
C LEU A 57 -22.59 -8.36 1.73
N ILE A 58 -22.86 -7.45 2.69
CA ILE A 58 -24.13 -7.41 3.42
C ILE A 58 -25.29 -7.11 2.47
N MET A 59 -25.12 -6.10 1.61
CA MET A 59 -26.16 -5.67 0.66
C MET A 59 -26.39 -6.70 -0.46
N ASN A 60 -25.36 -7.47 -0.83
CA ASN A 60 -25.50 -8.60 -1.77
C ASN A 60 -25.97 -9.90 -1.07
N HIS A 61 -26.45 -9.82 0.17
CA HIS A 61 -26.94 -10.97 0.95
C HIS A 61 -25.92 -12.11 1.08
N GLY A 62 -24.62 -11.79 1.16
CA GLY A 62 -23.54 -12.76 1.28
C GLY A 62 -23.09 -13.38 -0.05
N GLN A 63 -23.63 -12.94 -1.19
CA GLN A 63 -23.19 -13.43 -2.50
C GLN A 63 -21.83 -12.83 -2.87
N LEU A 64 -20.87 -13.71 -3.16
CA LEU A 64 -19.51 -13.35 -3.54
C LEU A 64 -19.41 -13.16 -5.05
N ALA A 65 -18.75 -12.08 -5.48
CA ALA A 65 -18.45 -11.85 -6.89
C ALA A 65 -17.51 -12.92 -7.47
N GLN A 66 -16.55 -13.40 -6.67
CA GLN A 66 -15.76 -14.59 -6.97
C GLN A 66 -16.35 -15.80 -6.23
N PRO A 67 -16.95 -16.77 -6.95
CA PRO A 67 -17.55 -17.94 -6.31
C PRO A 67 -16.52 -18.79 -5.58
N ILE A 68 -16.88 -19.27 -4.38
CA ILE A 68 -16.13 -20.27 -3.63
C ILE A 68 -16.81 -21.61 -3.87
N THR A 69 -16.18 -22.47 -4.66
CA THR A 69 -16.73 -23.78 -5.08
C THR A 69 -16.16 -24.96 -4.27
N GLY A 70 -15.30 -24.69 -3.28
CA GLY A 70 -14.69 -25.69 -2.41
C GLY A 70 -13.29 -25.28 -1.92
N TRP A 71 -12.56 -26.23 -1.31
CA TRP A 71 -11.17 -26.02 -0.84
C TRP A 71 -10.21 -25.62 -1.98
N GLN A 72 -10.50 -26.05 -3.20
CA GLN A 72 -9.72 -25.71 -4.39
C GLN A 72 -9.70 -24.20 -4.65
N SER A 73 -10.74 -23.45 -4.28
CA SER A 73 -10.79 -21.99 -4.42
C SER A 73 -9.74 -21.27 -3.58
N PHE A 74 -9.17 -21.92 -2.57
CA PHE A 74 -8.14 -21.36 -1.69
C PHE A 74 -6.72 -21.84 -2.02
N ILE A 75 -6.59 -22.91 -2.82
CA ILE A 75 -5.31 -23.56 -3.12
C ILE A 75 -4.92 -23.35 -4.59
N ILE A 76 -5.90 -23.33 -5.49
CA ILE A 76 -5.69 -23.20 -6.93
C ILE A 76 -5.99 -21.76 -7.35
N SER A 77 -4.95 -21.06 -7.81
CA SER A 77 -5.10 -19.70 -8.32
C SER A 77 -5.94 -19.68 -9.61
N PRO A 78 -6.91 -18.75 -9.72
CA PRO A 78 -7.62 -18.50 -10.97
C PRO A 78 -6.70 -17.90 -12.04
N ASN A 79 -5.54 -17.36 -11.65
CA ASN A 79 -4.50 -16.93 -12.58
C ASN A 79 -3.63 -18.11 -13.01
N LYS A 80 -3.69 -18.46 -14.31
CA LYS A 80 -2.89 -19.54 -14.91
C LYS A 80 -1.38 -19.37 -14.71
N SER A 81 -0.90 -18.14 -14.58
CA SER A 81 0.52 -17.84 -14.31
C SER A 81 0.98 -18.23 -12.90
N PHE A 82 0.07 -18.58 -11.98
CA PHE A 82 0.39 -18.94 -10.60
C PHE A 82 -0.05 -20.37 -10.23
N GLN A 83 -0.08 -21.29 -11.20
CA GLN A 83 -0.51 -22.67 -10.99
C GLN A 83 0.65 -23.66 -10.80
N THR A 84 1.89 -23.25 -11.08
CA THR A 84 3.07 -24.11 -10.91
C THR A 84 3.72 -23.90 -9.54
N PRO A 85 4.36 -24.93 -8.94
CA PRO A 85 5.06 -24.78 -7.67
C PRO A 85 6.12 -23.66 -7.68
N ILE A 86 6.85 -23.50 -8.78
CA ILE A 86 7.87 -22.45 -8.94
C ILE A 86 7.22 -21.05 -8.88
N THR A 87 6.09 -20.87 -9.54
CA THR A 87 5.37 -19.57 -9.53
C THR A 87 4.72 -19.26 -8.18
N ILE A 88 4.29 -20.28 -7.43
CA ILE A 88 3.79 -20.12 -6.05
C ILE A 88 4.94 -19.71 -5.12
N ILE A 89 6.11 -20.36 -5.22
CA ILE A 89 7.30 -19.96 -4.45
C ILE A 89 7.72 -18.53 -4.79
N SER A 90 7.65 -18.14 -6.06
CA SER A 90 7.94 -16.76 -6.50
C SER A 90 7.01 -15.73 -5.84
N PHE A 91 5.74 -16.08 -5.63
CA PHE A 91 4.81 -15.22 -4.88
C PHE A 91 5.22 -15.06 -3.41
N VAL A 92 5.68 -16.13 -2.75
CA VAL A 92 6.19 -16.06 -1.37
C VAL A 92 7.38 -15.09 -1.28
N VAL A 93 8.27 -15.11 -2.26
CA VAL A 93 9.39 -14.15 -2.34
C VAL A 93 8.87 -12.71 -2.43
N TYR A 94 7.91 -12.43 -3.31
CA TYR A 94 7.26 -11.11 -3.37
C TYR A 94 6.64 -10.69 -2.04
N ALA A 95 5.94 -11.61 -1.36
CA ALA A 95 5.35 -11.34 -0.06
C ALA A 95 6.41 -10.98 0.98
N VAL A 96 7.52 -11.73 1.06
CA VAL A 96 8.63 -11.42 1.97
C VAL A 96 9.24 -10.06 1.67
N PHE A 97 9.50 -9.73 0.39
CA PHE A 97 10.04 -8.42 0.02
C PHE A 97 9.09 -7.26 0.33
N ALA A 98 7.78 -7.48 0.31
CA ALA A 98 6.80 -6.45 0.69
C ALA A 98 6.89 -6.06 2.18
N TYR A 99 7.42 -6.95 3.04
CA TYR A 99 7.73 -6.66 4.44
C TYR A 99 9.18 -6.19 4.65
N GLY A 100 10.00 -6.19 3.60
CA GLY A 100 11.35 -5.63 3.65
C GLY A 100 11.33 -4.13 3.93
N GLY A 101 12.33 -3.64 4.65
CA GLY A 101 12.45 -2.24 5.04
C GLY A 101 11.94 -1.92 6.44
N MET A 102 11.26 -2.85 7.13
CA MET A 102 10.90 -2.67 8.55
C MET A 102 12.15 -2.53 9.45
N GLU A 103 13.28 -3.09 9.05
CA GLU A 103 14.59 -2.94 9.70
C GLU A 103 15.08 -1.49 9.72
N THR A 104 14.62 -0.65 8.78
CA THR A 104 15.06 0.75 8.70
C THR A 104 14.56 1.61 9.85
N VAL A 105 13.50 1.17 10.54
CA VAL A 105 13.04 1.76 11.80
C VAL A 105 14.12 1.66 12.89
N GLY A 106 15.06 0.71 12.76
CA GLY A 106 16.27 0.63 13.59
C GLY A 106 17.08 1.93 13.62
N GLY A 107 17.13 2.66 12.49
CA GLY A 107 17.86 3.92 12.39
C GLY A 107 17.30 5.06 13.28
N VAL A 108 16.06 4.93 13.76
CA VAL A 108 15.40 5.94 14.61
C VAL A 108 15.22 5.51 16.06
N ILE A 109 15.81 4.37 16.47
CA ILE A 109 15.72 3.83 17.84
C ILE A 109 16.20 4.86 18.89
N ASP A 110 17.33 5.53 18.66
CA ASP A 110 17.90 6.51 19.61
C ASP A 110 17.00 7.74 19.84
N SER A 111 15.98 7.92 19.00
CA SER A 111 15.01 9.01 19.11
C SER A 111 13.70 8.60 19.78
N MET A 112 13.62 7.35 20.28
CA MET A 112 12.49 6.84 21.05
C MET A 112 12.64 7.18 22.54
N LYS A 113 11.51 7.27 23.26
CA LYS A 113 11.52 7.53 24.71
C LYS A 113 12.01 6.32 25.51
N HIS A 114 11.50 5.13 25.18
CA HIS A 114 11.93 3.86 25.79
C HIS A 114 12.31 2.84 24.73
N PRO A 115 13.48 2.98 24.08
CA PRO A 115 13.93 2.12 22.98
C PRO A 115 13.74 0.62 23.22
N GLU A 116 14.15 0.11 24.38
CA GLU A 116 14.08 -1.31 24.75
C GLU A 116 12.66 -1.89 24.79
N LYS A 117 11.65 -1.05 24.96
CA LYS A 117 10.23 -1.47 25.06
C LYS A 117 9.43 -1.02 23.85
N ASP A 118 9.60 0.23 23.42
CA ASP A 118 8.80 0.84 22.35
C ASP A 118 9.14 0.25 20.99
N PHE A 119 10.43 -0.01 20.72
CA PHE A 119 10.86 -0.60 19.44
C PHE A 119 10.28 -2.01 19.22
N PRO A 120 10.51 -3.00 20.10
CA PRO A 120 9.97 -4.35 19.88
C PRO A 120 8.44 -4.38 19.92
N LYS A 121 7.79 -3.60 20.79
CA LYS A 121 6.32 -3.50 20.82
C LYS A 121 5.77 -2.92 19.52
N GLY A 122 6.35 -1.83 19.04
CA GLY A 122 5.94 -1.19 17.78
C GLY A 122 6.09 -2.14 16.59
N LEU A 123 7.21 -2.86 16.52
CA LEU A 123 7.46 -3.85 15.47
C LEU A 123 6.43 -4.99 15.48
N ILE A 124 6.15 -5.57 16.66
CA ILE A 124 5.19 -6.66 16.80
C ILE A 124 3.76 -6.18 16.44
N ILE A 125 3.32 -5.05 17.00
CA ILE A 125 1.99 -4.51 16.74
C ILE A 125 1.82 -4.17 15.26
N GLY A 126 2.79 -3.48 14.66
CA GLY A 126 2.76 -3.11 13.24
C GLY A 126 2.75 -4.32 12.32
N SER A 127 3.56 -5.34 12.62
CA SER A 127 3.61 -6.58 11.84
C SER A 127 2.30 -7.35 11.91
N LEU A 128 1.75 -7.56 13.12
CA LEU A 128 0.48 -8.26 13.31
C LEU A 128 -0.67 -7.52 12.63
N PHE A 129 -0.76 -6.19 12.81
CA PHE A 129 -1.76 -5.36 12.15
C PHE A 129 -1.70 -5.50 10.62
N THR A 130 -0.49 -5.47 10.05
CA THR A 130 -0.29 -5.59 8.60
C THR A 130 -0.66 -6.97 8.10
N ILE A 131 -0.22 -8.04 8.76
CA ILE A 131 -0.54 -9.43 8.39
C ILE A 131 -2.05 -9.67 8.41
N ILE A 132 -2.73 -9.26 9.49
CA ILE A 132 -4.18 -9.43 9.64
C ILE A 132 -4.91 -8.66 8.55
N SER A 133 -4.54 -7.38 8.35
CA SER A 133 -5.15 -6.54 7.32
C SER A 133 -4.93 -7.11 5.91
N TYR A 134 -3.72 -7.61 5.63
CA TYR A 134 -3.37 -8.17 4.33
C TYR A 134 -4.19 -9.42 4.00
N VAL A 135 -4.24 -10.40 4.92
CA VAL A 135 -5.04 -11.62 4.75
C VAL A 135 -6.52 -11.29 4.59
N LEU A 136 -7.04 -10.40 5.45
CA LEU A 136 -8.43 -9.98 5.42
C LEU A 136 -8.80 -9.30 4.10
N MET A 137 -7.99 -8.34 3.63
CA MET A 137 -8.25 -7.60 2.40
C MET A 137 -8.14 -8.49 1.16
N ILE A 138 -7.19 -9.43 1.12
CA ILE A 138 -7.10 -10.42 0.03
C ILE A 138 -8.39 -11.23 -0.05
N PHE A 139 -8.87 -11.73 1.09
CA PHE A 139 -10.12 -12.50 1.14
C PHE A 139 -11.32 -11.64 0.71
N MET A 140 -11.42 -10.42 1.24
CA MET A 140 -12.49 -9.45 0.93
C MET A 140 -12.51 -9.01 -0.54
N THR A 141 -11.38 -9.09 -1.25
CA THR A 141 -11.33 -8.77 -2.68
C THR A 141 -12.32 -9.64 -3.47
N GLY A 142 -12.48 -10.92 -3.09
CA GLY A 142 -13.43 -11.83 -3.73
C GLY A 142 -14.91 -11.45 -3.53
N PHE A 143 -15.23 -10.53 -2.62
CA PHE A 143 -16.61 -10.12 -2.36
C PHE A 143 -17.15 -9.25 -3.50
N SER A 144 -16.29 -8.44 -4.11
CA SER A 144 -16.66 -7.46 -5.14
C SER A 144 -15.97 -7.69 -6.49
N VAL A 145 -14.86 -8.44 -6.53
CA VAL A 145 -14.04 -8.65 -7.73
C VAL A 145 -14.11 -10.09 -8.19
N ASN A 146 -14.39 -10.28 -9.48
CA ASN A 146 -14.25 -11.56 -10.17
C ASN A 146 -13.01 -11.56 -11.09
N TYR A 147 -12.22 -12.63 -11.04
CA TYR A 147 -10.95 -12.67 -11.79
C TYR A 147 -11.14 -12.59 -13.32
N GLN A 148 -12.10 -13.34 -13.88
CA GLN A 148 -12.30 -13.36 -15.33
C GLN A 148 -12.97 -12.07 -15.81
N LYS A 149 -14.04 -11.65 -15.13
CA LYS A 149 -14.87 -10.52 -15.55
C LYS A 149 -14.18 -9.17 -15.31
N ASP A 150 -13.45 -9.02 -14.22
CA ASP A 150 -12.95 -7.70 -13.79
C ASP A 150 -11.43 -7.55 -13.94
N ILE A 151 -10.64 -8.62 -13.69
CA ILE A 151 -9.17 -8.54 -13.79
C ILE A 151 -8.70 -8.81 -15.22
N LEU A 152 -9.11 -9.92 -15.83
CA LEU A 152 -8.70 -10.25 -17.21
C LEU A 152 -9.30 -9.30 -18.25
N ALA A 153 -10.59 -8.97 -18.13
CA ALA A 153 -11.24 -8.05 -19.09
C ALA A 153 -10.62 -6.64 -19.07
N ALA A 154 -10.10 -6.20 -17.92
CA ALA A 154 -9.40 -4.92 -17.79
C ALA A 154 -7.91 -4.98 -18.21
N ASN A 155 -7.41 -6.14 -18.67
CA ASN A 155 -5.99 -6.37 -18.91
C ASN A 155 -5.11 -5.97 -17.71
N ALA A 156 -5.60 -6.25 -16.50
CA ALA A 156 -4.90 -5.91 -15.28
C ALA A 156 -3.65 -6.78 -15.09
N ASN A 157 -2.55 -6.13 -14.73
CA ASN A 157 -1.25 -6.72 -14.43
C ASN A 157 -0.69 -6.11 -13.15
N THR A 158 0.50 -6.53 -12.73
CA THR A 158 1.14 -6.09 -11.47
C THR A 158 1.26 -4.55 -11.34
N ARG A 159 1.25 -3.80 -12.45
CA ARG A 159 1.35 -2.32 -12.43
C ARG A 159 0.02 -1.60 -12.17
N ASN A 160 -1.12 -2.19 -12.53
CA ASN A 160 -2.43 -1.52 -12.47
C ASN A 160 -3.53 -2.33 -11.76
N ILE A 161 -3.22 -3.53 -11.26
CA ILE A 161 -4.20 -4.39 -10.59
C ILE A 161 -4.83 -3.72 -9.37
N THR A 162 -4.05 -2.96 -8.59
CA THR A 162 -4.57 -2.20 -7.43
C THR A 162 -5.65 -1.21 -7.85
N TYR A 163 -5.44 -0.48 -8.94
CA TYR A 163 -6.42 0.49 -9.45
C TYR A 163 -7.69 -0.19 -9.95
N THR A 164 -7.53 -1.34 -10.60
CA THR A 164 -8.65 -2.15 -11.12
C THR A 164 -9.50 -2.69 -9.97
N VAL A 165 -8.87 -3.25 -8.93
CA VAL A 165 -9.56 -3.77 -7.75
C VAL A 165 -10.36 -2.67 -7.05
N TYR A 166 -9.78 -1.48 -6.85
CA TYR A 166 -10.48 -0.37 -6.20
C TYR A 166 -11.59 0.25 -7.06
N ASP A 167 -11.41 0.30 -8.39
CA ASP A 167 -12.47 0.73 -9.32
C ASP A 167 -13.66 -0.24 -9.25
N THR A 168 -13.39 -1.54 -9.33
CA THR A 168 -14.42 -2.59 -9.25
C THR A 168 -15.12 -2.59 -7.90
N LEU A 169 -14.38 -2.46 -6.79
CA LEU A 169 -14.97 -2.32 -5.46
C LEU A 169 -15.89 -1.10 -5.36
N GLY A 170 -15.46 0.07 -5.86
CA GLY A 170 -16.28 1.28 -5.81
C GLY A 170 -17.55 1.18 -6.66
N LYS A 171 -17.46 0.55 -7.84
CA LYS A 171 -18.65 0.25 -8.68
C LYS A 171 -19.59 -0.73 -7.99
N ALA A 172 -19.05 -1.79 -7.40
CA ALA A 172 -19.83 -2.79 -6.66
C ALA A 172 -20.50 -2.14 -5.44
N PHE A 173 -19.80 -1.25 -4.74
CA PHE A 173 -20.33 -0.49 -3.62
C PHE A 173 -21.50 0.40 -4.03
N GLY A 174 -21.37 1.17 -5.11
CA GLY A 174 -22.48 1.98 -5.61
C GLY A 174 -23.68 1.15 -6.05
N THR A 175 -23.43 0.02 -6.74
CA THR A 175 -24.48 -0.91 -7.20
C THR A 175 -25.20 -1.55 -6.02
N ALA A 176 -24.45 -1.96 -4.99
CA ALA A 176 -24.98 -2.54 -3.75
C ALA A 176 -25.88 -1.57 -2.98
N LEU A 177 -25.66 -0.26 -3.10
CA LEU A 177 -26.50 0.79 -2.53
C LEU A 177 -27.66 1.21 -3.45
N HIS A 178 -27.91 0.48 -4.54
CA HIS A 178 -28.93 0.79 -5.54
C HIS A 178 -28.77 2.18 -6.19
N LEU A 179 -27.54 2.69 -6.26
CA LEU A 179 -27.25 3.93 -6.98
C LEU A 179 -27.28 3.68 -8.49
N ASP A 180 -27.53 4.73 -9.27
CA ASP A 180 -27.53 4.61 -10.71
C ASP A 180 -26.13 4.22 -11.27
N PRO A 181 -26.07 3.65 -12.48
CA PRO A 181 -24.81 3.19 -13.06
C PRO A 181 -23.74 4.27 -13.24
N ASN A 182 -24.13 5.52 -13.52
CA ASN A 182 -23.18 6.61 -13.70
C ASN A 182 -22.58 7.03 -12.36
N THR A 183 -23.39 7.10 -11.30
CA THR A 183 -22.89 7.37 -9.95
C THR A 183 -21.96 6.26 -9.47
N SER A 184 -22.32 4.99 -9.70
CA SER A 184 -21.46 3.85 -9.38
C SER A 184 -20.10 3.91 -10.10
N LEU A 185 -20.08 4.32 -11.37
CA LEU A 185 -18.84 4.54 -12.11
C LEU A 185 -17.99 5.69 -11.53
N LEU A 186 -18.64 6.77 -11.07
CA LEU A 186 -17.94 7.88 -10.43
C LEU A 186 -17.32 7.46 -9.09
N ILE A 187 -18.02 6.64 -8.30
CA ILE A 187 -17.51 6.08 -7.05
C ILE A 187 -16.30 5.18 -7.33
N GLY A 188 -16.35 4.32 -8.34
CA GLY A 188 -15.20 3.52 -8.78
C GLY A 188 -13.97 4.37 -9.08
N LYS A 189 -14.14 5.41 -9.92
CA LYS A 189 -13.06 6.36 -10.23
C LYS A 189 -12.54 7.11 -9.01
N PHE A 190 -13.42 7.46 -8.07
CA PHE A 190 -13.02 8.10 -6.81
C PHE A 190 -12.16 7.16 -5.97
N PHE A 191 -12.57 5.90 -5.82
CA PHE A 191 -11.80 4.87 -5.09
C PHE A 191 -10.41 4.68 -5.71
N THR A 192 -10.33 4.59 -7.04
CA THR A 192 -9.05 4.50 -7.76
C THR A 192 -8.13 5.70 -7.48
N ARG A 193 -8.68 6.92 -7.50
CA ARG A 193 -7.90 8.13 -7.23
C ARG A 193 -7.47 8.21 -5.77
N ALA A 194 -8.33 7.81 -4.85
CA ALA A 194 -8.05 7.80 -3.42
C ALA A 194 -6.92 6.79 -3.08
N ILE A 195 -6.95 5.58 -3.64
CA ILE A 195 -5.85 4.62 -3.44
C ILE A 195 -4.56 5.06 -4.13
N ALA A 196 -4.64 5.71 -5.30
CA ALA A 196 -3.46 6.26 -5.97
C ALA A 196 -2.79 7.35 -5.11
N LEU A 197 -3.59 8.25 -4.53
CA LEU A 197 -3.10 9.28 -3.62
C LEU A 197 -2.50 8.66 -2.35
N SER A 198 -3.18 7.67 -1.76
CA SER A 198 -2.69 6.98 -0.58
C SER A 198 -1.37 6.23 -0.84
N GLY A 199 -1.24 5.56 -2.00
CA GLY A 199 0.01 4.94 -2.42
C GLY A 199 1.14 5.96 -2.61
N LEU A 200 0.85 7.13 -3.20
CA LEU A 200 1.83 8.21 -3.32
C LEU A 200 2.28 8.75 -1.95
N MET A 201 1.34 9.01 -1.05
CA MET A 201 1.64 9.50 0.30
C MET A 201 2.39 8.45 1.13
N GLY A 202 1.99 7.18 1.03
CA GLY A 202 2.66 6.05 1.67
C GLY A 202 4.10 5.89 1.20
N MET A 203 4.34 5.91 -0.12
CA MET A 203 5.70 5.85 -0.68
C MET A 203 6.53 7.07 -0.30
N THR A 204 5.94 8.26 -0.27
CA THR A 204 6.63 9.48 0.21
C THR A 204 7.05 9.31 1.67
N GLY A 205 6.14 8.86 2.54
CA GLY A 205 6.44 8.61 3.95
C GLY A 205 7.56 7.59 4.15
N ALA A 206 7.53 6.48 3.39
CA ALA A 206 8.59 5.47 3.40
C ALA A 206 9.92 6.03 2.91
N PHE A 207 9.91 6.82 1.82
CA PHE A 207 11.11 7.43 1.25
C PHE A 207 11.88 8.29 2.26
N PHE A 208 11.17 9.11 3.06
CA PHE A 208 11.81 9.93 4.10
C PHE A 208 12.45 9.09 5.22
N VAL A 209 11.83 7.96 5.59
CA VAL A 209 12.43 7.03 6.57
C VAL A 209 13.69 6.38 6.00
N LEU A 210 13.62 5.93 4.75
CA LEU A 210 14.72 5.27 4.05
C LEU A 210 15.90 6.20 3.78
N LEU A 211 15.67 7.50 3.54
CA LEU A 211 16.74 8.48 3.37
C LEU A 211 17.53 8.71 4.66
N TYR A 212 16.86 8.71 5.82
CA TYR A 212 17.49 9.07 7.08
C TYR A 212 18.47 8.00 7.59
N SER A 213 18.10 6.73 7.50
CA SER A 213 18.85 5.63 8.10
C SER A 213 20.31 5.52 7.58
N PRO A 214 20.57 5.57 6.26
CA PRO A 214 21.94 5.57 5.72
C PRO A 214 22.73 6.82 6.10
N ILE A 215 22.13 8.02 6.01
CA ILE A 215 22.79 9.29 6.35
C ILE A 215 23.26 9.25 7.81
N LYS A 216 22.37 8.85 8.71
CA LYS A 216 22.69 8.72 10.13
C LYS A 216 23.80 7.67 10.35
N SER A 217 23.72 6.52 9.69
CA SER A 217 24.74 5.46 9.78
C SER A 217 26.12 5.95 9.34
N PHE A 218 26.21 6.74 8.26
CA PHE A 218 27.47 7.36 7.82
C PHE A 218 28.01 8.38 8.83
N ILE A 219 27.15 9.25 9.37
CA ILE A 219 27.57 10.24 10.38
C ILE A 219 28.07 9.54 11.65
N MET A 220 27.34 8.53 12.14
CA MET A 220 27.75 7.78 13.32
C MET A 220 28.99 6.91 13.07
N GLY A 221 29.19 6.42 11.85
CA GLY A 221 30.41 5.70 11.45
C GLY A 221 31.63 6.60 11.27
N SER A 222 31.45 7.92 11.11
CA SER A 222 32.54 8.89 10.97
C SER A 222 33.23 9.24 12.29
N ASP A 223 34.49 9.70 12.20
CA ASP A 223 35.32 10.11 13.35
C ASP A 223 34.53 11.06 14.27
N PRO A 224 34.45 10.78 15.59
CA PRO A 224 33.76 11.64 16.55
C PRO A 224 34.13 13.12 16.46
N ARG A 225 35.35 13.47 16.01
CA ARG A 225 35.82 14.85 15.84
C ARG A 225 35.17 15.60 14.67
N LEU A 226 34.57 14.88 13.72
CA LEU A 226 33.92 15.43 12.52
C LEU A 226 32.38 15.46 12.65
N ARG A 227 31.84 14.99 13.78
CA ARG A 227 30.39 15.03 14.05
C ARG A 227 30.00 16.47 14.37
N LEU A 228 29.21 17.09 13.49
CA LEU A 228 28.59 18.38 13.74
C LEU A 228 27.63 18.22 14.94
N ASN A 229 27.88 18.98 16.01
CA ASN A 229 27.04 19.03 17.22
C ASN A 229 25.64 19.56 16.91
#